data_AF-A0A2I0QB01-F1
#
_entry.id   AF-A0A2I0QB01-F1
#
_cell.length_a   1.000
_cell.length_b   1.000
_cell.length_c   1.000
_cell.angle_alpha   90.00
_cell.angle_beta   90.00
_cell.angle_gamma   90.00
#
_symmetry.space_group_name_H-M   'P 1'
#
loop_
_entity.id
_entity.type
_entity.pdbx_description
1 polymer ?
#
loop_
_entity_poly.entity_id
_entity_poly.type
_entity_poly.pdbx_seq_one_letter_code
_entity_poly.pdbx_strand_id
1 'polypeptide(L)'
;MMHKKNYILILALILMAFLYNFLIVNKADATEIHKSDKTLEFKGMNLVAAIKEVSNTTFQALKNSHVNAISIMPYAFVNLEKSSISFNNDQQWEGEKTAGVIASIQQSHKNNFKVMLKPHLWINHGIYTGHLDFKTEKEWISWETDYEKYILHFAKIAENQKVELLCIGTELGNSIAKRPQYWTKLIQNIKKIYSGKLTYAANWDDFDEVPFWNEMDYIGI
;
A
#
# COMPACT_ATOMS: atom_id res chain seq x y z
N MET A 1 23.27 -70.21 20.16
CA MET A 1 23.92 -68.98 20.69
C MET A 1 24.09 -67.86 19.66
N MET A 2 23.93 -68.11 18.35
CA MET A 2 24.08 -67.11 17.26
C MET A 2 22.93 -66.07 17.16
N HIS A 3 21.68 -66.43 17.49
CA HIS A 3 20.55 -65.50 17.34
C HIS A 3 20.57 -64.31 18.29
N LYS A 4 21.06 -64.46 19.54
CA LYS A 4 21.11 -63.36 20.53
C LYS A 4 22.03 -62.21 20.10
N LYS A 5 23.14 -62.48 19.39
CA LYS A 5 24.05 -61.44 18.90
C LYS A 5 23.39 -60.55 17.83
N ASN A 6 22.55 -61.14 16.97
CA ASN A 6 21.85 -60.39 15.93
C ASN A 6 20.77 -59.47 16.52
N TYR A 7 20.07 -59.90 17.57
CA TYR A 7 19.10 -59.04 18.28
C TYR A 7 19.77 -57.84 18.95
N ILE A 8 20.94 -58.03 19.56
CA ILE A 8 21.70 -56.95 20.20
C ILE A 8 22.15 -55.92 19.15
N LEU A 9 22.61 -56.39 17.99
CA LEU A 9 23.04 -55.50 16.90
C LEU A 9 21.85 -54.69 16.32
N ILE A 10 20.70 -55.33 16.13
CA ILE A 10 19.47 -54.66 15.65
C ILE A 10 18.99 -53.61 16.66
N LEU A 11 18.97 -53.94 17.96
CA LEU A 11 18.61 -52.97 19.00
C LEU A 11 19.58 -51.79 19.05
N ALA A 12 20.89 -52.02 18.90
CA ALA A 12 21.89 -50.96 18.87
C ALA A 12 21.72 -50.02 17.67
N LEU A 13 21.37 -50.56 16.49
CA LEU A 13 21.10 -49.78 15.29
C LEU A 13 19.82 -48.94 15.42
N ILE A 14 18.75 -49.49 16.00
CA ILE A 14 17.51 -48.75 16.27
C ILE A 14 17.78 -47.62 17.27
N LEU A 15 18.56 -47.90 18.32
CA LEU A 15 18.92 -46.89 19.33
C LEU A 15 19.77 -45.76 18.72
N MET A 16 20.72 -46.10 17.85
CA MET A 16 21.51 -45.10 17.11
C MET A 16 20.65 -44.27 16.16
N ALA A 17 19.71 -44.88 15.44
CA ALA A 17 18.78 -44.15 14.58
C ALA A 17 17.87 -43.21 15.38
N PHE A 18 17.42 -43.64 16.57
CA PHE A 18 16.67 -42.80 17.49
C PHE A 18 17.49 -41.64 18.03
N LEU A 19 18.72 -41.89 18.47
CA LEU A 19 19.64 -40.85 18.95
C LEU A 19 20.01 -39.85 17.84
N TYR A 20 20.22 -40.33 16.62
CA TYR A 20 20.49 -39.49 15.47
C TYR A 20 19.29 -38.59 15.12
N ASN A 21 18.07 -39.15 15.07
CA ASN A 21 16.86 -38.36 14.87
C ASN A 21 16.62 -37.37 16.03
N PHE A 22 16.85 -37.78 17.27
CA PHE A 22 16.75 -36.89 18.44
C PHE A 22 17.76 -35.74 18.37
N LEU A 23 18.99 -36.00 17.91
CA LEU A 23 20.00 -34.95 17.69
C LEU A 23 19.62 -34.01 16.55
N ILE A 24 19.06 -34.51 15.44
CA ILE A 24 18.57 -33.67 14.34
C ILE A 24 17.40 -32.79 14.79
N VAL A 25 16.42 -33.38 15.50
CA VAL A 25 15.25 -32.64 16.00
C VAL A 25 15.68 -31.57 17.00
N ASN A 26 16.59 -31.86 17.92
CA ASN A 26 17.11 -30.84 18.85
C ASN A 26 18.04 -29.81 18.19
N LYS A 27 18.69 -30.14 17.05
CA LYS A 27 19.40 -29.13 16.24
C LYS A 27 18.44 -28.23 15.48
N ALA A 28 17.26 -28.74 15.11
CA ALA A 28 16.23 -27.98 14.42
C ALA A 28 15.44 -27.04 15.34
N ASP A 29 15.49 -27.27 16.66
CA ASP A 29 14.72 -26.52 17.66
C ASP A 29 15.53 -25.52 18.51
N ALA A 30 16.74 -25.17 18.06
CA ALA A 30 17.36 -23.90 18.42
C ALA A 30 17.07 -22.91 17.30
N THR A 31 15.81 -22.49 17.21
CA THR A 31 15.41 -21.33 16.42
C THR A 31 16.18 -20.12 16.94
N GLU A 32 17.28 -19.78 16.28
CA GLU A 32 17.69 -18.39 16.19
C GLU A 32 16.53 -17.66 15.51
N ILE A 33 15.57 -17.20 16.32
CA ILE A 33 14.74 -16.07 15.95
C ILE A 33 15.74 -14.95 15.77
N HIS A 34 16.25 -14.79 14.55
CA HIS A 34 16.94 -13.58 14.15
C HIS A 34 15.97 -12.45 14.45
N LYS A 35 16.18 -11.79 15.60
CA LYS A 35 15.59 -10.49 15.85
C LYS A 35 16.05 -9.64 14.69
N SER A 36 15.16 -9.43 13.74
CA SER A 36 15.39 -8.55 12.63
C SER A 36 15.63 -7.16 13.22
N ASP A 37 16.88 -6.72 13.23
CA ASP A 37 17.25 -5.33 13.54
C ASP A 37 16.72 -4.35 12.46
N LYS A 38 15.99 -4.85 11.44
CA LYS A 38 15.30 -4.00 10.47
C LYS A 38 14.18 -3.25 11.17
N THR A 39 14.44 -1.99 11.45
CA THR A 39 13.40 -1.03 11.82
C THR A 39 12.46 -0.84 10.63
N LEU A 40 11.15 -0.98 10.85
CA LEU A 40 10.15 -0.65 9.83
C LEU A 40 10.31 0.80 9.40
N GLU A 41 10.54 1.02 8.10
CA GLU A 41 10.73 2.35 7.53
C GLU A 41 9.49 3.23 7.73
N PHE A 42 8.31 2.61 7.61
CA PHE A 42 6.99 3.21 7.84
C PHE A 42 6.21 2.36 8.87
N LYS A 43 5.80 3.00 9.95
CA LYS A 43 4.83 2.55 10.94
C LYS A 43 3.68 3.54 10.86
N GLY A 44 2.76 3.25 9.94
CA GLY A 44 1.77 4.20 9.43
C GLY A 44 0.45 4.21 10.19
N MET A 45 -0.26 5.34 10.12
CA MET A 45 -1.68 5.46 10.45
C MET A 45 -2.39 6.28 9.37
N ASN A 46 -3.63 5.92 9.03
CA ASN A 46 -4.42 6.68 8.06
C ASN A 46 -5.07 7.91 8.71
N LEU A 47 -4.91 9.06 8.06
CA LEU A 47 -5.62 10.29 8.37
C LEU A 47 -6.53 10.62 7.19
N VAL A 48 -7.81 10.33 7.37
CA VAL A 48 -8.84 10.48 6.33
C VAL A 48 -9.41 11.89 6.39
N ALA A 49 -9.35 12.63 5.28
CA ALA A 49 -10.10 13.86 5.03
C ALA A 49 -10.29 14.75 6.28
N ALA A 50 -9.18 15.21 6.88
CA ALA A 50 -9.25 15.99 8.12
C ALA A 50 -10.12 17.24 7.92
N ILE A 51 -11.27 17.27 8.61
CA ILE A 51 -12.28 18.33 8.53
C ILE A 51 -11.71 19.70 8.93
N LYS A 52 -10.72 19.67 9.82
CA LYS A 52 -10.00 20.82 10.37
C LYS A 52 -8.55 20.41 10.68
N GLU A 53 -7.71 21.39 11.00
CA GLU A 53 -6.34 21.16 11.47
C GLU A 53 -6.27 20.07 12.55
N VAL A 54 -5.33 19.14 12.36
CA VAL A 54 -5.11 18.05 13.30
C VAL A 54 -4.47 18.61 14.56
N SER A 55 -5.10 18.37 15.70
CA SER A 55 -4.61 18.90 16.97
C SER A 55 -3.26 18.30 17.37
N ASN A 56 -2.43 19.09 18.06
CA ASN A 56 -1.15 18.61 18.59
C ASN A 56 -1.29 17.39 19.51
N THR A 57 -2.41 17.26 20.23
CA THR A 57 -2.67 16.09 21.09
C THR A 57 -2.78 14.80 20.28
N THR A 58 -3.35 14.85 19.07
CA THR A 58 -3.38 13.72 18.14
C THR A 58 -1.98 13.30 17.73
N PHE A 59 -1.11 14.24 17.35
CA PHE A 59 0.28 13.93 16.99
C PHE A 59 1.07 13.33 18.16
N GLN A 60 0.83 13.79 19.39
CA GLN A 60 1.45 13.20 20.58
C GLN A 60 0.96 11.77 20.83
N ALA A 61 -0.34 11.52 20.67
CA ALA A 61 -0.89 10.17 20.79
C ALA A 61 -0.27 9.21 19.76
N LEU A 62 -0.10 9.66 18.51
CA LEU A 62 0.56 8.87 17.46
C LEU A 62 2.02 8.54 17.82
N LYS A 63 2.78 9.52 18.33
CA LYS A 63 4.17 9.33 18.78
C LYS A 63 4.26 8.33 19.94
N ASN A 64 3.35 8.42 20.91
CA ASN A 64 3.28 7.51 22.05
C ASN A 64 2.94 6.08 21.61
N SER A 65 2.23 5.92 20.50
CA SER A 65 1.97 4.62 19.85
C SER A 65 3.08 4.19 18.87
N HIS A 66 4.23 4.87 18.88
CA HIS A 66 5.38 4.60 18.02
C HIS A 66 5.11 4.68 16.51
N VAL A 67 4.06 5.39 16.09
CA VAL A 67 3.79 5.74 14.68
C VAL A 67 4.86 6.73 14.21
N ASN A 68 5.38 6.55 13.00
CA ASN A 68 6.36 7.46 12.39
C ASN A 68 5.94 7.97 11.00
N ALA A 69 4.78 7.52 10.51
CA ALA A 69 4.26 7.92 9.21
C ALA A 69 2.74 8.13 9.24
N ILE A 70 2.24 9.04 8.42
CA ILE A 70 0.82 9.32 8.28
C ILE A 70 0.43 9.23 6.81
N SER A 71 -0.64 8.51 6.51
CA SER A 71 -1.26 8.54 5.18
C SER A 71 -2.29 9.67 5.12
N ILE A 72 -2.17 10.57 4.15
CA ILE A 72 -3.13 11.65 3.88
C ILE A 72 -3.93 11.24 2.66
N MET A 73 -5.25 11.12 2.83
CA MET A 73 -6.13 10.50 1.83
C MET A 73 -7.22 11.45 1.35
N PRO A 74 -6.94 12.28 0.33
CA PRO A 74 -7.99 13.05 -0.34
C PRO A 74 -8.85 12.12 -1.20
N TYR A 75 -10.16 12.33 -1.20
CA TYR A 75 -11.08 11.61 -2.08
C TYR A 75 -11.43 12.43 -3.33
N ALA A 76 -11.54 11.74 -4.46
CA ALA A 76 -12.25 12.20 -5.63
C ALA A 76 -13.51 11.37 -5.85
N PHE A 77 -14.53 11.99 -6.44
CA PHE A 77 -15.83 11.37 -6.65
C PHE A 77 -15.99 10.91 -8.10
N VAL A 78 -16.33 9.64 -8.26
CA VAL A 78 -16.57 9.01 -9.57
C VAL A 78 -18.05 9.07 -9.89
N ASN A 79 -18.38 9.56 -11.09
CA ASN A 79 -19.70 9.43 -11.68
C ASN A 79 -19.64 8.37 -12.79
N LEU A 80 -20.24 7.21 -12.56
CA LEU A 80 -20.23 6.10 -13.51
C LEU A 80 -21.03 6.41 -14.78
N GLU A 81 -22.18 7.07 -14.66
CA GLU A 81 -23.05 7.41 -15.80
C GLU A 81 -22.37 8.39 -16.77
N LYS A 82 -21.51 9.27 -16.24
CA LYS A 82 -20.78 10.27 -17.03
C LYS A 82 -19.33 9.88 -17.31
N SER A 83 -18.86 8.78 -16.73
CA SER A 83 -17.47 8.33 -16.84
C SER A 83 -16.46 9.44 -16.53
N SER A 84 -16.70 10.12 -15.41
CA SER A 84 -15.95 11.33 -15.03
C SER A 84 -15.53 11.27 -13.56
N ILE A 85 -14.45 11.98 -13.25
CA ILE A 85 -13.97 12.16 -11.88
C ILE A 85 -13.98 13.65 -11.54
N SER A 86 -14.50 13.97 -10.35
CA SER A 86 -14.46 15.33 -9.80
C SER A 86 -13.67 15.36 -8.50
N PHE A 87 -12.78 16.35 -8.36
CA PHE A 87 -11.97 16.58 -7.17
C PHE A 87 -11.63 18.06 -7.02
N ASN A 88 -11.27 18.46 -5.81
CA ASN A 88 -11.00 19.84 -5.42
C ASN A 88 -12.19 20.79 -5.65
N ASN A 89 -13.40 20.33 -5.34
CA ASN A 89 -14.64 21.09 -5.48
C ASN A 89 -15.04 21.79 -4.17
N ASP A 90 -15.84 22.87 -4.26
CA ASP A 90 -16.25 23.66 -3.09
C ASP A 90 -17.06 22.88 -2.05
N GLN A 91 -17.79 21.85 -2.49
CA GLN A 91 -18.64 21.00 -1.66
C GLN A 91 -17.87 19.91 -0.90
N GLN A 92 -16.55 19.82 -1.07
CA GLN A 92 -15.68 18.88 -0.37
C GLN A 92 -15.27 19.37 1.02
N TRP A 93 -14.93 18.43 1.89
CA TRP A 93 -14.30 18.75 3.17
C TRP A 93 -12.94 19.43 2.92
N GLU A 94 -12.52 20.33 3.81
CA GLU A 94 -11.26 21.07 3.64
C GLU A 94 -10.05 20.15 3.46
N GLY A 95 -9.98 19.05 4.21
CA GLY A 95 -8.92 18.04 4.09
C GLY A 95 -8.91 17.25 2.77
N GLU A 96 -9.94 17.36 1.94
CA GLU A 96 -9.97 16.79 0.59
C GLU A 96 -9.54 17.80 -0.47
N LYS A 97 -9.67 19.09 -0.18
CA LYS A 97 -9.21 20.17 -1.06
C LYS A 97 -7.69 20.26 -1.03
N THR A 98 -7.14 20.79 -2.11
CA THR A 98 -5.69 20.98 -2.30
C THR A 98 -5.05 21.71 -1.13
N ALA A 99 -5.69 22.79 -0.64
CA ALA A 99 -5.16 23.57 0.47
C ALA A 99 -5.10 22.77 1.78
N GLY A 100 -6.15 22.01 2.12
CA GLY A 100 -6.16 21.19 3.33
C GLY A 100 -5.22 19.99 3.27
N VAL A 101 -5.04 19.39 2.07
CA VAL A 101 -4.02 18.35 1.85
C VAL A 101 -2.62 18.92 2.11
N ILE A 102 -2.29 20.07 1.51
CA ILE A 102 -1.00 20.73 1.72
C ILE A 102 -0.79 21.07 3.20
N ALA A 103 -1.80 21.65 3.87
CA ALA A 103 -1.72 21.96 5.29
C ALA A 103 -1.48 20.71 6.15
N SER A 104 -2.16 19.60 5.83
CA SER A 104 -2.00 18.32 6.54
C SER A 104 -0.60 17.73 6.35
N ILE A 105 -0.04 17.82 5.13
CA ILE A 105 1.34 17.39 4.85
C ILE A 105 2.32 18.22 5.69
N GLN A 106 2.17 19.55 5.67
CA GLN A 106 3.06 20.47 6.39
C GLN A 106 2.98 20.26 7.91
N GLN A 107 1.79 20.06 8.46
CA GLN A 107 1.61 19.75 9.89
C GLN A 107 2.24 18.41 10.27
N SER A 108 2.13 17.40 9.42
CA SER A 108 2.75 16.08 9.63
C SER A 108 4.27 16.18 9.64
N HIS A 109 4.85 16.85 8.63
CA HIS A 109 6.30 17.10 8.56
C HIS A 109 6.80 17.94 9.73
N LYS A 110 6.07 18.99 10.15
CA LYS A 110 6.40 19.81 11.34
C LYS A 110 6.44 18.97 12.62
N ASN A 111 5.69 17.88 12.66
CA ASN A 111 5.67 16.94 13.78
C ASN A 111 6.63 15.76 13.62
N ASN A 112 7.52 15.77 12.61
CA ASN A 112 8.50 14.72 12.28
C ASN A 112 7.87 13.38 11.88
N PHE A 113 6.70 13.39 11.25
CA PHE A 113 6.15 12.22 10.58
C PHE A 113 6.56 12.22 9.11
N LYS A 114 6.87 11.04 8.58
CA LYS A 114 6.85 10.82 7.13
C LYS A 114 5.40 10.84 6.64
N VAL A 115 5.20 11.15 5.37
CA VAL A 115 3.88 11.20 4.74
C VAL A 115 3.81 10.21 3.60
N MET A 116 2.70 9.47 3.57
CA MET A 116 2.19 8.88 2.34
C MET A 116 1.03 9.73 1.84
N LEU A 117 1.09 10.19 0.59
CA LEU A 117 -0.08 10.78 -0.06
C LEU A 117 -0.80 9.66 -0.81
N LYS A 118 -2.07 9.45 -0.49
CA LYS A 118 -2.85 8.32 -1.02
C LYS A 118 -4.20 8.81 -1.53
N PRO A 119 -4.25 9.38 -2.75
CA PRO A 119 -5.49 9.83 -3.37
C PRO A 119 -6.44 8.65 -3.62
N HIS A 120 -7.67 8.74 -3.12
CA HIS A 120 -8.70 7.69 -3.18
C HIS A 120 -9.85 8.07 -4.10
N LEU A 121 -10.56 7.04 -4.59
CA LEU A 121 -11.83 7.23 -5.29
C LEU A 121 -13.01 6.86 -4.39
N TRP A 122 -14.07 7.64 -4.51
CA TRP A 122 -15.39 7.33 -3.98
C TRP A 122 -16.34 7.10 -5.15
N ILE A 123 -16.88 5.88 -5.26
CA ILE A 123 -17.93 5.57 -6.23
C ILE A 123 -19.28 5.62 -5.49
N ASN A 124 -20.21 6.42 -6.01
CA ASN A 124 -21.54 6.51 -5.42
C ASN A 124 -22.24 5.13 -5.39
N HIS A 125 -23.20 4.99 -4.48
CA HIS A 125 -24.02 3.78 -4.28
C HIS A 125 -23.27 2.56 -3.71
N GLY A 126 -22.11 2.76 -3.08
CA GLY A 126 -21.41 1.69 -2.33
C GLY A 126 -20.75 0.65 -3.22
N ILE A 127 -20.46 1.01 -4.47
CA ILE A 127 -19.74 0.14 -5.41
C ILE A 127 -18.28 0.07 -4.99
N TYR A 128 -17.78 -1.15 -4.82
CA TYR A 128 -16.37 -1.43 -4.63
C TYR A 128 -15.57 -0.96 -5.86
N THR A 129 -14.48 -0.21 -5.63
CA THR A 129 -13.67 0.41 -6.70
C THR A 129 -13.07 -0.60 -7.65
N GLY A 130 -12.79 -1.82 -7.19
CA GLY A 130 -12.26 -2.88 -8.03
C GLY A 130 -13.27 -3.36 -9.08
N HIS A 131 -14.57 -3.06 -8.92
CA HIS A 131 -15.62 -3.36 -9.90
C HIS A 131 -15.92 -2.19 -10.86
N LEU A 132 -15.13 -1.10 -10.82
CA LEU A 132 -15.28 0.01 -11.76
C LEU A 132 -15.18 -0.48 -13.20
N ASP A 133 -16.21 -0.22 -14.00
CA ASP A 133 -16.30 -0.68 -15.38
C ASP A 133 -17.09 0.28 -16.26
N PHE A 134 -16.74 0.32 -17.55
CA PHE A 134 -17.40 1.11 -18.57
C PHE A 134 -17.67 0.28 -19.83
N LYS A 135 -18.74 0.61 -20.55
CA LYS A 135 -19.22 -0.20 -21.68
C LYS A 135 -18.49 0.11 -22.98
N THR A 136 -17.98 1.33 -23.12
CA THR A 136 -17.39 1.82 -24.36
C THR A 136 -16.00 2.37 -24.17
N GLU A 137 -15.19 2.33 -25.24
CA GLU A 137 -13.86 2.92 -25.26
C GLU A 137 -13.87 4.42 -24.94
N LYS A 138 -14.91 5.13 -25.40
CA LYS A 138 -15.06 6.57 -25.16
C LYS A 138 -15.23 6.88 -23.66
N GLU A 139 -16.02 6.07 -22.97
CA GLU A 139 -16.22 6.19 -21.52
C GLU A 139 -14.92 5.89 -20.75
N TRP A 140 -14.20 4.84 -21.14
CA TRP A 140 -12.88 4.55 -20.59
C TRP A 140 -11.91 5.72 -20.75
N ILE A 141 -11.74 6.23 -21.97
CA ILE A 141 -10.85 7.37 -22.25
C ILE A 141 -11.26 8.61 -21.44
N SER A 142 -12.56 8.85 -21.27
CA SER A 142 -13.08 9.95 -20.44
C SER A 142 -12.63 9.81 -18.98
N TRP A 143 -12.85 8.64 -18.39
CA TRP A 143 -12.45 8.38 -17.00
C TRP A 143 -10.93 8.40 -16.81
N GLU A 144 -10.18 7.80 -17.73
CA GLU A 144 -8.71 7.80 -17.74
C GLU A 144 -8.14 9.21 -17.79
N THR A 145 -8.71 10.06 -18.63
CA THR A 145 -8.29 11.46 -18.74
C THR A 145 -8.48 12.21 -17.43
N ASP A 146 -9.59 11.98 -16.71
CA ASP A 146 -9.83 12.64 -15.43
C ASP A 146 -9.03 12.01 -14.28
N TYR A 147 -8.80 10.69 -14.29
CA TYR A 147 -7.95 10.01 -13.31
C TYR A 147 -6.49 10.44 -13.45
N GLU A 148 -5.98 10.57 -14.68
CA GLU A 148 -4.63 11.09 -14.91
C GLU A 148 -4.49 12.51 -14.36
N LYS A 149 -5.43 13.42 -14.65
CA LYS A 149 -5.42 14.78 -14.09
C LYS A 149 -5.40 14.76 -12.56
N TYR A 150 -6.25 13.93 -11.96
CA TYR A 150 -6.34 13.78 -10.50
C TYR A 150 -5.03 13.30 -9.88
N ILE A 151 -4.47 12.21 -10.39
CA ILE A 151 -3.24 11.64 -9.83
C ILE A 151 -2.03 12.53 -10.11
N LEU A 152 -1.91 13.12 -11.31
CA LEU A 152 -0.79 14.03 -11.61
C LEU A 152 -0.86 15.34 -10.81
N HIS A 153 -2.05 15.83 -10.48
CA HIS A 153 -2.22 16.95 -9.54
C HIS A 153 -1.61 16.64 -8.18
N PHE A 154 -1.92 15.48 -7.61
CA PHE A 154 -1.36 15.07 -6.32
C PHE A 154 0.11 14.64 -6.41
N ALA A 155 0.57 14.11 -7.53
CA ALA A 155 2.01 13.87 -7.76
C ALA A 155 2.80 15.19 -7.74
N LYS A 156 2.26 16.27 -8.31
CA LYS A 156 2.89 17.59 -8.26
C LYS A 156 2.93 18.16 -6.85
N ILE A 157 1.88 17.95 -6.06
CA ILE A 157 1.86 18.31 -4.64
C ILE A 157 2.87 17.49 -3.85
N ALA A 158 2.94 16.17 -4.08
CA ALA A 158 3.88 15.27 -3.43
C ALA A 158 5.32 15.72 -3.67
N GLU A 159 5.68 16.06 -4.91
CA GLU A 159 7.00 16.60 -5.25
C GLU A 159 7.27 17.92 -4.52
N ASN A 160 6.37 18.89 -4.66
CA ASN A 160 6.55 20.23 -4.09
C ASN A 160 6.64 20.21 -2.55
N GLN A 161 5.93 19.30 -1.89
CA GLN A 161 5.93 19.16 -0.43
C GLN A 161 6.92 18.12 0.08
N LYS A 162 7.68 17.45 -0.81
CA LYS A 162 8.66 16.40 -0.47
C LYS A 162 8.04 15.22 0.30
N VAL A 163 6.85 14.79 -0.12
CA VAL A 163 6.18 13.59 0.42
C VAL A 163 7.04 12.36 0.13
N GLU A 164 7.17 11.45 1.09
CA GLU A 164 8.08 10.29 1.00
C GLU A 164 7.52 9.14 0.16
N LEU A 165 6.19 8.98 0.13
CA LEU A 165 5.53 7.91 -0.61
C LEU A 165 4.24 8.40 -1.27
N LEU A 166 4.07 8.11 -2.57
CA LEU A 166 2.83 8.34 -3.29
C LEU A 166 2.18 6.99 -3.63
N CYS A 167 0.95 6.79 -3.15
CA CYS A 167 0.11 5.66 -3.56
C CYS A 167 -0.70 6.06 -4.79
N ILE A 168 -0.42 5.46 -5.94
CA ILE A 168 -0.97 5.89 -7.24
C ILE A 168 -2.40 5.40 -7.50
N GLY A 169 -2.89 4.48 -6.68
CA GLY A 169 -4.24 3.92 -6.75
C GLY A 169 -4.47 2.92 -5.62
N THR A 170 -5.75 2.65 -5.33
CA THR A 170 -6.17 1.68 -4.31
C THR A 170 -7.33 0.87 -4.87
N GLU A 171 -7.19 -0.45 -4.92
CA GLU A 171 -8.27 -1.41 -5.22
C GLU A 171 -8.99 -1.07 -6.54
N LEU A 172 -8.24 -1.09 -7.64
CA LEU A 172 -8.69 -0.75 -9.00
C LEU A 172 -8.50 -1.90 -9.99
N GLY A 173 -8.61 -3.14 -9.50
CA GLY A 173 -8.32 -4.38 -10.23
C GLY A 173 -8.92 -4.45 -11.63
N ASN A 174 -10.22 -4.20 -11.80
CA ASN A 174 -10.85 -4.27 -13.13
C ASN A 174 -10.32 -3.19 -14.09
N SER A 175 -9.99 -1.98 -13.60
CA SER A 175 -9.35 -0.95 -14.42
C SER A 175 -7.95 -1.38 -14.85
N ILE A 176 -7.16 -1.99 -13.95
CA ILE A 176 -5.82 -2.50 -14.27
C ILE A 176 -5.90 -3.62 -15.30
N ALA A 177 -6.78 -4.61 -15.07
CA ALA A 177 -6.93 -5.76 -15.96
C ALA A 177 -7.38 -5.35 -17.36
N LYS A 178 -8.31 -4.40 -17.48
CA LYS A 178 -8.84 -3.95 -18.78
C LYS A 178 -7.97 -2.91 -19.47
N ARG A 179 -7.20 -2.11 -18.73
CA ARG A 179 -6.48 -0.93 -19.25
C ARG A 179 -4.98 -0.91 -18.89
N PRO A 180 -4.21 -2.01 -19.07
CA PRO A 180 -2.82 -2.09 -18.58
C PRO A 180 -1.88 -1.07 -19.24
N GLN A 181 -2.11 -0.71 -20.50
CA GLN A 181 -1.31 0.30 -21.21
C GLN A 181 -1.51 1.70 -20.62
N TYR A 182 -2.73 2.03 -20.20
CA TYR A 182 -3.02 3.28 -19.52
C TYR A 182 -2.25 3.39 -18.20
N TRP A 183 -2.28 2.35 -17.37
CA TRP A 183 -1.56 2.33 -16.10
C TRP A 183 -0.04 2.46 -16.27
N THR A 184 0.54 1.75 -17.23
CA THR A 184 1.97 1.89 -17.58
C THR A 184 2.29 3.34 -17.98
N LYS A 185 1.42 3.97 -18.79
CA LYS A 185 1.60 5.36 -19.21
C LYS A 185 1.48 6.35 -18.05
N LEU A 186 0.50 6.15 -17.16
CA LEU A 186 0.28 6.97 -15.98
C LEU A 186 1.51 6.94 -15.07
N ILE A 187 2.08 5.76 -14.80
CA ILE A 187 3.28 5.59 -13.99
C ILE A 187 4.47 6.38 -14.58
N GLN A 188 4.67 6.27 -15.91
CA GLN A 188 5.72 7.04 -16.60
C GLN A 188 5.49 8.55 -16.50
N ASN A 189 4.25 9.01 -16.54
CA ASN A 189 3.91 10.42 -16.38
C ASN A 189 4.14 10.90 -14.94
N ILE A 190 3.82 10.08 -13.93
CA ILE A 190 4.10 10.37 -12.51
C ILE A 190 5.60 10.49 -12.27
N LYS A 191 6.41 9.53 -12.75
CA LYS A 191 7.89 9.52 -12.58
C LYS A 191 8.60 10.71 -13.20
N LYS A 192 7.97 11.44 -14.14
CA LYS A 192 8.51 12.70 -14.69
C LYS A 192 8.31 13.89 -13.76
N ILE A 193 7.36 13.80 -12.83
CA ILE A 193 6.93 14.89 -11.96
C ILE A 193 7.41 14.67 -10.53
N TYR A 194 7.34 13.43 -10.05
CA TYR A 194 7.59 13.07 -8.66
C TYR A 194 8.79 12.14 -8.55
N SER A 195 9.72 12.51 -7.67
CA SER A 195 11.00 11.83 -7.46
C SER A 195 11.04 10.90 -6.23
N GLY A 196 10.00 10.90 -5.41
CA GLY A 196 9.89 10.01 -4.26
C GLY A 196 9.39 8.61 -4.61
N LYS A 197 9.09 7.80 -3.58
CA LYS A 197 8.76 6.39 -3.75
C LYS A 197 7.32 6.20 -4.19
N LEU A 198 7.06 5.18 -5.01
CA LEU A 198 5.74 4.82 -5.50
C LEU A 198 5.25 3.50 -4.91
N THR A 199 3.93 3.44 -4.70
CA THR A 199 3.20 2.20 -4.40
C THR A 199 1.85 2.19 -5.08
N TYR A 200 1.27 1.01 -5.21
CA TYR A 200 -0.13 0.78 -5.52
C TYR A 200 -0.69 -0.16 -4.45
N ALA A 201 -1.88 0.13 -3.94
CA ALA A 201 -2.56 -0.72 -2.95
C ALA A 201 -3.57 -1.62 -3.65
N ALA A 202 -3.18 -2.86 -3.96
CA ALA A 202 -4.08 -3.87 -4.48
C ALA A 202 -5.05 -4.37 -3.40
N ASN A 203 -6.06 -5.13 -3.78
CA ASN A 203 -6.83 -5.90 -2.82
C ASN A 203 -6.11 -7.22 -2.52
N TRP A 204 -6.47 -7.86 -1.42
CA TRP A 204 -5.82 -9.11 -0.97
C TRP A 204 -6.02 -10.30 -1.91
N ASP A 205 -6.99 -10.24 -2.82
CA ASP A 205 -7.36 -11.29 -3.77
C ASP A 205 -6.93 -11.03 -5.23
N ASP A 206 -6.38 -9.85 -5.54
CA ASP A 206 -5.92 -9.47 -6.89
C ASP A 206 -4.48 -8.94 -6.94
N PHE A 207 -3.76 -8.93 -5.81
CA PHE A 207 -2.42 -8.37 -5.74
C PHE A 207 -1.41 -9.07 -6.65
N ASP A 208 -1.58 -10.36 -6.93
CA ASP A 208 -0.68 -11.13 -7.80
C ASP A 208 -0.92 -10.89 -9.30
N GLU A 209 -2.04 -10.27 -9.67
CA GLU A 209 -2.42 -9.97 -11.06
C GLU A 209 -1.96 -8.57 -11.52
N VAL A 210 -1.40 -7.75 -10.62
CA VAL A 210 -0.95 -6.39 -10.97
C VAL A 210 0.32 -6.45 -11.84
N PRO A 211 0.27 -5.99 -13.11
CA PRO A 211 1.32 -6.27 -14.10
C PRO A 211 2.54 -5.34 -13.99
N PHE A 212 2.51 -4.35 -13.09
CA PHE A 212 3.50 -3.27 -13.02
C PHE A 212 4.23 -3.18 -11.67
N TRP A 213 4.26 -4.25 -10.86
CA TRP A 213 4.99 -4.24 -9.58
C TRP A 213 6.48 -3.91 -9.73
N ASN A 214 7.09 -4.31 -10.84
CA ASN A 214 8.48 -3.97 -11.16
C ASN A 214 8.72 -2.46 -11.37
N GLU A 215 7.65 -1.68 -11.51
CA GLU A 215 7.72 -0.23 -11.62
C GLU A 215 7.53 0.51 -10.28
N MET A 216 7.14 -0.21 -9.21
CA MET A 216 6.86 0.34 -7.87
C MET A 216 8.03 0.09 -6.92
N ASP A 217 8.14 0.93 -5.87
CA ASP A 217 9.10 0.74 -4.78
C ASP A 217 8.56 -0.20 -3.69
N TYR A 218 7.24 -0.27 -3.56
CA TYR A 218 6.54 -1.16 -2.64
C TYR A 218 5.36 -1.84 -3.32
N ILE A 219 5.12 -3.10 -2.94
CA ILE A 219 3.84 -3.79 -3.17
C ILE A 219 2.92 -3.41 -2.02
N GLY A 220 1.79 -2.77 -2.33
CA GLY A 220 0.73 -2.49 -1.35
C GLY A 220 -0.42 -3.48 -1.51
N ILE A 221 -0.94 -3.93 -0.37
CA ILE A 221 -2.11 -4.81 -0.20
C ILE A 221 -2.94 -4.24 0.94
#